data_AF-A0A8B8DI52-F1
#
_entry.id   AF-A0A8B8DI52-F1
#
_cell.length_a   1.000
_cell.length_b   1.000
_cell.length_c   1.000
_cell.angle_alpha   90.00
_cell.angle_beta   90.00
_cell.angle_gamma   90.00
#
_symmetry.space_group_name_H-M   'P 1'
#
loop_
_entity.id
_entity.type
_entity.pdbx_description
1 polymer ?
#
loop_
_entity_poly.entity_id
_entity_poly.type
_entity_poly.pdbx_seq_one_letter_code
_entity_poly.pdbx_strand_id
1 'polypeptide(L)'
;MDKVMWSFCSLACFMILTISSSSSGSPCPTCDISYHCDWNRTCASGETCMARGFTGNLYHFRTHCAPKEDCLLMQSIVHTEEVYCCDDTDCLRNHLGLWF
;
A
#
# COMPACT_ATOMS: atom_id res chain seq x y z
N MET A 1 -20.65 -36.82 1.33
CA MET A 1 -20.94 -35.76 0.35
C MET A 1 -19.69 -34.92 0.19
N ASP A 2 -18.98 -34.80 -0.92
CA ASP A 2 -18.96 -35.53 -2.17
C ASP A 2 -17.53 -35.44 -2.72
N LYS A 3 -17.18 -36.52 -3.42
CA LYS A 3 -15.97 -36.70 -4.22
C LYS A 3 -15.98 -35.73 -5.41
N VAL A 4 -14.78 -35.46 -5.94
CA VAL A 4 -14.45 -35.02 -7.32
C VAL A 4 -14.79 -33.59 -7.76
N MET A 5 -13.78 -32.74 -8.00
CA MET A 5 -13.40 -32.34 -9.37
C MET A 5 -12.07 -31.58 -9.41
N TRP A 6 -10.96 -32.27 -9.73
CA TRP A 6 -10.32 -32.31 -11.07
C TRP A 6 -9.54 -31.00 -11.35
N SER A 7 -8.21 -30.97 -11.20
CA SER A 7 -7.25 -31.32 -12.26
C SER A 7 -7.65 -30.81 -13.66
N PHE A 8 -7.45 -29.52 -13.93
CA PHE A 8 -7.31 -28.93 -15.28
C PHE A 8 -6.34 -27.75 -15.14
N CYS A 9 -5.09 -27.85 -15.60
CA CYS A 9 -4.65 -27.69 -16.99
C CYS A 9 -5.07 -26.34 -17.59
N SER A 10 -4.06 -25.50 -17.83
CA SER A 10 -3.92 -24.49 -18.88
C SER A 10 -5.13 -23.67 -19.34
N LEU A 11 -4.90 -22.35 -19.32
CA LEU A 11 -5.62 -21.25 -19.97
C LEU A 11 -6.95 -20.78 -19.36
N ALA A 12 -6.85 -19.56 -18.84
CA ALA A 12 -7.90 -18.55 -18.70
C ALA A 12 -8.97 -18.74 -17.61
N CYS A 13 -9.19 -17.61 -16.93
CA CYS A 13 -10.37 -17.26 -16.17
C CYS A 13 -10.58 -17.86 -14.77
N PHE A 14 -10.70 -16.91 -13.86
CA PHE A 14 -11.62 -16.90 -12.73
C PHE A 14 -11.28 -17.74 -11.50
N MET A 15 -10.71 -16.98 -10.55
CA MET A 15 -11.04 -16.97 -9.13
C MET A 15 -10.60 -18.14 -8.23
N ILE A 16 -10.17 -17.70 -7.05
CA ILE A 16 -10.02 -18.39 -5.78
C ILE A 16 -8.69 -19.15 -5.57
N LEU A 17 -7.69 -18.38 -5.14
CA LEU A 17 -6.81 -18.78 -4.05
C LEU A 17 -6.87 -17.66 -3.01
N THR A 18 -7.82 -17.72 -2.06
CA THR A 18 -7.66 -16.97 -0.81
C THR A 18 -6.59 -17.69 0.00
N ILE A 19 -5.34 -17.43 -0.38
CA ILE A 19 -4.18 -17.70 0.46
C ILE A 19 -4.36 -16.74 1.62
N SER A 20 -4.79 -17.24 2.78
CA SER A 20 -4.58 -16.52 4.04
C SER A 20 -3.09 -16.58 4.33
N SER A 21 -2.30 -15.88 3.51
CA SER A 21 -0.93 -15.57 3.86
C SER A 21 -1.04 -14.69 5.09
N SER A 22 -0.57 -15.19 6.22
CA SER A 22 -0.10 -14.36 7.32
C SER A 22 1.14 -13.60 6.83
N SER A 23 0.97 -12.80 5.79
CA SER A 23 2.02 -11.97 5.22
C SER A 23 2.03 -10.69 6.02
N SER A 24 3.16 -10.43 6.63
CA SER A 24 3.64 -9.15 7.12
C SER A 24 3.53 -8.08 6.03
N GLY A 25 2.29 -7.64 5.75
CA GLY A 25 2.01 -6.54 4.84
C GLY A 25 2.53 -5.24 5.43
N SER A 26 2.91 -4.30 4.58
CA SER A 26 3.38 -3.00 5.02
C SER A 26 2.22 -2.21 5.65
N PRO A 27 2.41 -1.61 6.85
CA PRO A 27 1.40 -0.76 7.46
C PRO A 27 1.19 0.48 6.59
N CYS A 28 -0.07 0.82 6.32
CA CYS A 28 -0.39 1.96 5.47
C CYS A 28 -1.60 2.72 6.03
N PRO A 29 -1.36 3.80 6.79
CA PRO A 29 -2.44 4.50 7.46
C PRO A 29 -3.31 5.23 6.45
N THR A 30 -4.49 5.65 6.87
CA THR A 30 -5.27 6.68 6.16
C THR A 30 -5.35 7.90 7.05
N CYS A 31 -4.95 9.05 6.52
CA CYS A 31 -4.86 10.28 7.31
C CYS A 31 -5.88 11.31 6.83
N ASP A 32 -6.55 11.93 7.78
CA ASP A 32 -7.49 13.02 7.55
C ASP A 32 -6.77 14.37 7.40
N ILE A 33 -7.51 15.40 6.96
CA ILE A 33 -7.01 16.78 6.80
C ILE A 33 -6.41 17.37 8.08
N SER A 34 -6.76 16.83 9.25
CA SER A 34 -6.26 17.25 10.56
C SER A 34 -5.00 16.49 11.00
N TYR A 35 -4.31 15.78 10.10
CA TYR A 35 -3.12 14.97 10.39
C TYR A 35 -3.37 13.80 11.36
N HIS A 36 -4.63 13.43 11.56
CA HIS A 36 -4.99 12.26 12.36
C HIS A 36 -4.99 11.03 11.45
N CYS A 37 -4.16 10.05 11.79
CA CYS A 37 -3.89 8.87 10.97
C CYS A 37 -4.43 7.60 11.62
N ASP A 38 -5.32 6.92 10.92
CA ASP A 38 -5.78 5.59 11.29
C ASP A 38 -4.85 4.53 10.71
N TRP A 39 -4.20 3.76 11.58
CA TRP A 39 -3.21 2.72 11.22
C TRP A 39 -3.82 1.31 11.15
N ASN A 40 -5.15 1.18 11.06
CA ASN A 40 -5.82 -0.11 11.05
C ASN A 40 -5.73 -0.83 9.69
N ARG A 41 -5.00 -0.26 8.73
CA ARG A 41 -4.88 -0.75 7.37
C ARG A 41 -3.46 -1.23 7.07
N THR A 42 -3.39 -2.40 6.43
CA THR A 42 -2.16 -3.05 6.00
C THR A 42 -2.26 -3.40 4.52
N CYS A 43 -1.17 -3.25 3.78
CA CYS A 43 -1.12 -3.58 2.35
C CYS A 43 -0.98 -5.10 2.11
N ALA A 44 -1.30 -5.54 0.89
CA ALA A 44 -1.15 -6.94 0.52
C ALA A 44 0.33 -7.34 0.37
N SER A 45 0.59 -8.65 0.26
CA SER A 45 1.92 -9.16 -0.08
C SER A 45 2.42 -8.60 -1.41
N GLY A 46 3.63 -8.02 -1.42
CA GLY A 46 4.24 -7.44 -2.62
C GLY A 46 3.86 -5.98 -2.88
N GLU A 47 2.95 -5.43 -2.07
CA GLU A 47 2.64 -4.00 -2.04
C GLU A 47 3.43 -3.31 -0.93
N THR A 48 3.56 -1.99 -1.06
CA THR A 48 4.14 -1.09 -0.06
C THR A 48 3.23 0.12 0.14
N CYS A 49 3.42 0.85 1.23
CA CYS A 49 2.66 2.07 1.43
C CYS A 49 3.34 3.22 0.67
N MET A 50 2.62 3.79 -0.29
CA MET A 50 3.03 5.00 -0.99
C MET A 50 2.37 6.22 -0.36
N ALA A 51 3.18 7.12 0.20
CA ALA A 51 2.75 8.43 0.67
C ALA A 51 3.09 9.48 -0.40
N ARG A 52 2.09 10.29 -0.77
CA ARG A 52 2.23 11.32 -1.81
C ARG A 52 1.83 12.67 -1.24
N GLY A 53 2.77 13.60 -1.17
CA GLY A 53 2.60 14.97 -0.67
C GLY A 53 2.26 15.93 -1.80
N PHE A 54 1.18 16.69 -1.64
CA PHE A 54 0.78 17.74 -2.58
C PHE A 54 1.14 19.10 -2.02
N THR A 55 1.99 19.84 -2.75
CA THR A 55 2.33 21.24 -2.46
C THR A 55 1.19 22.17 -2.92
N GLY A 56 0.09 22.15 -2.18
CA GLY A 56 -1.01 23.13 -2.27
C GLY A 56 -1.04 24.09 -1.07
N ASN A 57 -2.08 24.95 -0.98
CA ASN A 57 -2.27 25.92 0.12
C ASN A 57 -2.37 25.30 1.53
N LEU A 58 -2.40 23.97 1.62
CA LEU A 58 -2.36 23.18 2.85
C LEU A 58 -1.53 21.93 2.52
N TYR A 59 -0.52 21.60 3.34
CA TYR A 59 0.28 20.38 3.19
C TYR A 59 -0.66 19.18 3.34
N HIS A 60 -1.06 18.57 2.23
CA HIS A 60 -1.91 17.39 2.23
C HIS A 60 -1.10 16.22 1.71
N PHE A 61 -1.01 15.16 2.51
CA PHE A 61 -0.45 13.90 2.06
C PHE A 61 -1.55 12.87 1.94
N ARG A 62 -1.45 12.03 0.91
CA ARG A 62 -2.33 10.88 0.72
C ARG A 62 -1.51 9.61 0.68
N THR A 63 -1.92 8.65 1.48
CA THR A 63 -1.33 7.32 1.58
C THR A 63 -2.21 6.29 0.88
N HIS A 64 -1.59 5.35 0.17
CA HIS A 64 -2.28 4.20 -0.41
C HIS A 64 -1.31 3.06 -0.67
N CYS A 65 -1.84 1.84 -0.72
CA CYS A 65 -1.07 0.66 -1.10
C CYS A 65 -0.83 0.67 -2.62
N ALA A 66 0.40 0.43 -3.02
CA ALA A 66 0.80 0.27 -4.40
C ALA A 66 1.82 -0.86 -4.51
N PRO A 67 1.94 -1.53 -5.68
CA PRO A 67 3.04 -2.44 -5.95
C PRO A 67 4.39 -1.74 -5.69
N LYS A 68 5.36 -2.46 -5.12
CA LYS A 68 6.69 -1.88 -4.82
C LYS A 68 7.35 -1.25 -6.04
N GLU A 69 7.28 -1.94 -7.17
CA GLU A 69 7.78 -1.48 -8.47
C GLU A 69 7.12 -0.18 -8.95
N ASP A 70 5.79 -0.10 -8.84
CA ASP A 70 5.03 1.10 -9.21
C ASP A 70 5.36 2.29 -8.30
N CYS A 71 5.55 2.04 -7.00
CA CYS A 71 5.92 3.07 -6.05
C CYS A 71 7.28 3.71 -6.40
N LEU A 72 8.29 2.88 -6.65
CA LEU A 72 9.63 3.33 -7.05
C LEU A 72 9.61 4.06 -8.40
N LEU A 73 8.77 3.59 -9.32
CA LEU A 73 8.55 4.24 -10.60
C LEU A 73 7.92 5.62 -10.43
N MET A 74 6.83 5.73 -9.65
CA MET A 74 6.18 7.02 -9.36
C MET A 74 7.14 8.00 -8.68
N GLN A 75 7.94 7.52 -7.73
CA GLN A 75 8.97 8.33 -7.08
C GLN A 75 10.03 8.87 -8.06
N SER A 76 10.34 8.10 -9.11
CA SER A 76 11.32 8.50 -10.13
C SER A 76 10.75 9.46 -11.18
N ILE A 77 9.45 9.37 -11.48
CA ILE A 77 8.80 10.13 -12.56
C ILE A 77 8.17 11.43 -12.04
N VAL A 78 7.57 11.40 -10.85
CA VAL A 78 6.84 12.53 -10.29
C VAL A 78 7.82 13.47 -9.60
N HIS A 79 8.26 14.50 -10.31
CA HIS A 79 9.13 15.55 -9.75
C HIS A 79 8.38 16.73 -9.13
N THR A 80 7.06 16.81 -9.36
CA THR A 80 6.22 17.93 -8.89
C THR A 80 5.68 17.72 -7.48
N GLU A 81 5.73 16.49 -6.97
CA GLU A 81 5.14 16.07 -5.71
C GLU A 81 6.13 15.16 -4.99
N GLU A 82 6.09 15.17 -3.66
CA GLU A 82 6.97 14.33 -2.85
C GLU A 82 6.34 12.94 -2.73
N VAL A 83 6.96 11.94 -3.33
CA VAL A 83 6.52 10.53 -3.25
C VAL A 83 7.49 9.75 -2.37
N TYR A 84 6.93 9.04 -1.38
CA TYR A 84 7.67 8.22 -0.43
C TYR A 84 7.13 6.79 -0.44
N CYS A 85 8.02 5.82 -0.57
CA CYS A 85 7.71 4.38 -0.52
C CYS A 85 8.20 3.82 0.81
N CYS A 86 7.30 3.39 1.68
CA CYS A 86 7.62 2.94 3.02
C CYS A 86 7.07 1.54 3.28
N ASP A 87 7.97 0.65 3.70
CA ASP A 87 7.63 -0.72 4.06
C ASP A 87 7.22 -0.86 5.53
N ASP A 88 7.50 0.15 6.36
CA ASP A 88 7.28 0.14 7.81
C ASP A 88 6.70 1.46 8.32
N THR A 89 6.09 1.39 9.52
CA THR A 89 5.48 2.54 10.21
C THR A 89 6.48 3.66 10.47
N ASP A 90 7.71 3.32 10.89
CA ASP A 90 8.75 4.31 11.22
C ASP A 90 9.15 5.17 10.01
N CYS A 91 9.30 4.55 8.83
CA CYS A 91 9.56 5.28 7.58
C CYS A 91 8.47 6.32 7.31
N LEU A 92 7.20 5.90 7.39
CA LEU A 92 6.07 6.79 7.21
C LEU A 92 6.05 7.91 8.25
N ARG A 93 6.22 7.60 9.54
CA ARG A 93 6.17 8.61 10.61
C ARG A 93 7.27 9.66 10.44
N ASN A 94 8.47 9.24 10.04
CA ASN A 94 9.59 10.14 9.81
C ASN A 94 9.31 11.11 8.64
N HIS A 95 8.78 10.61 7.52
CA HIS A 95 8.45 11.44 6.35
C HIS A 95 7.20 12.30 6.54
N LEU A 96 6.21 11.80 7.27
CA LEU A 96 4.96 12.52 7.53
C LEU A 96 5.06 13.50 8.71
N GLY A 97 6.18 13.53 9.42
CA GLY A 97 6.37 14.38 10.60
C GLY A 97 5.47 14.01 11.79
N LEU A 98 5.02 12.76 11.85
CA LEU A 98 4.07 12.25 12.84
C LEU A 98 4.82 11.74 14.08
N TRP A 99 5.42 12.68 14.83
CA TRP A 99 6.08 12.42 16.11
C TRP A 99 5.07 12.64 17.24
N PHE A 100 4.62 11.53 17.81
CA PHE A 100 3.78 11.47 19.02
C PHE A 100 4.35 10.40 19.94
#